data_AF-A0A4R6SYN1-F1
#
_entry.id   AF-A0A4R6SYN1-F1
#
_cell.length_a   1.000
_cell.length_b   1.000
_cell.length_c   1.000
_cell.angle_alpha   90.00
_cell.angle_beta   90.00
_cell.angle_gamma   90.00
#
_symmetry.space_group_name_H-M   'P 1'
#
loop_
_entity.id
_entity.type
_entity.pdbx_description
1 polymer ?
#
loop_
_entity_poly.entity_id
_entity_poly.type
_entity_poly.pdbx_seq_one_letter_code
_entity_poly.pdbx_strand_id
1 'polypeptide(L)'
;MKPKNKSLSDLGGIMYSTDPSFVYEENENTGTVIPNNQQDLRVMLDRKNRGGKAVTLITGFRASDQELEVLAKMLKTKCGVGGNSKDGEIIIQGDFRDKVMLLLQKEGYKVKKSGG
;
A
#
# COMPACT_ATOMS: atom_id res chain seq x y z
N MET A 1 -30.87 40.23 30.52
CA MET A 1 -30.29 39.16 29.69
C MET A 1 -30.75 39.33 28.24
N LYS A 2 -29.84 39.43 27.27
CA LYS A 2 -30.18 39.45 25.83
C LYS A 2 -29.82 38.09 25.21
N PRO A 3 -30.69 37.44 24.43
CA PRO A 3 -30.35 36.19 23.75
C PRO A 3 -29.37 36.49 22.60
N LYS A 4 -28.30 35.69 22.49
CA LYS A 4 -27.34 35.74 21.38
C LYS A 4 -27.81 34.77 20.30
N ASN A 5 -28.27 35.30 19.19
CA ASN A 5 -28.67 34.55 18.00
C ASN A 5 -27.37 34.13 17.31
N LYS A 6 -27.03 32.84 17.30
CA LYS A 6 -25.92 32.34 16.49
C LYS A 6 -26.32 32.47 15.02
N SER A 7 -25.62 33.33 14.29
CA SER A 7 -25.81 33.53 12.86
C SER A 7 -25.45 32.25 12.11
N LEU A 8 -26.22 31.93 11.07
CA LEU A 8 -25.96 30.82 10.14
C LEU A 8 -24.62 30.98 9.38
N SER A 9 -23.99 32.17 9.48
CA SER A 9 -22.68 32.52 8.92
C SER A 9 -21.49 31.83 9.64
N ASP A 10 -21.68 31.32 10.85
CA ASP A 10 -20.61 30.71 11.68
C ASP A 10 -20.37 29.21 11.37
N LEU A 11 -21.22 28.56 10.57
CA LEU A 11 -21.13 27.12 10.27
C LEU A 11 -20.55 26.83 8.88
N GLY A 12 -19.49 27.55 8.50
CA GLY A 12 -18.65 27.20 7.35
C GLY A 12 -19.40 27.28 6.02
N GLY A 13 -19.23 28.39 5.30
CA GLY A 13 -19.80 28.61 3.98
C GLY A 13 -19.49 27.46 3.01
N ILE A 14 -20.43 26.53 2.90
CA ILE A 14 -20.54 25.62 1.76
C ILE A 14 -21.20 26.45 0.66
N MET A 15 -20.34 27.13 -0.09
CA MET A 15 -20.72 27.83 -1.31
C MET A 15 -20.83 26.78 -2.41
N TYR A 16 -22.04 26.44 -2.80
CA TYR A 16 -22.27 25.66 -4.02
C TYR A 16 -21.99 26.58 -5.21
N SER A 17 -20.73 26.64 -5.66
CA SER A 17 -20.38 27.30 -6.91
C SER A 17 -21.07 26.55 -8.04
N THR A 18 -21.98 27.22 -8.73
CA THR A 18 -22.46 26.84 -10.07
C THR A 18 -21.45 27.22 -11.15
N ASP A 19 -20.17 27.34 -10.81
CA ASP A 19 -19.11 27.40 -11.82
C ASP A 19 -18.94 25.99 -12.40
N PRO A 20 -19.29 25.76 -13.68
CA PRO A 20 -19.17 24.45 -14.32
C PRO A 20 -17.70 24.00 -14.49
N SER A 21 -16.75 24.84 -14.09
CA SER A 21 -15.30 24.65 -14.17
C SER A 21 -14.64 24.30 -12.84
N PHE A 22 -15.40 23.99 -11.79
CA PHE A 22 -14.82 23.46 -10.54
C PHE A 22 -14.36 22.00 -10.75
N VAL A 23 -13.07 21.84 -11.02
CA VAL A 23 -12.41 20.54 -11.16
C VAL A 23 -11.83 20.18 -9.79
N TYR A 24 -12.19 19.02 -9.24
CA TYR A 24 -11.49 18.47 -8.08
C TYR A 24 -10.05 18.18 -8.51
N GLU A 25 -9.08 18.86 -7.92
CA GLU A 25 -7.67 18.47 -8.06
C GLU A 25 -7.47 17.17 -7.28
N GLU A 26 -7.67 16.04 -7.97
CA GLU A 26 -7.12 14.76 -7.54
C GLU A 26 -5.62 14.99 -7.35
N ASN A 27 -5.16 14.87 -6.12
CA ASN A 27 -3.74 14.89 -5.80
C ASN A 27 -3.12 13.64 -6.45
N GLU A 28 -2.81 13.74 -7.74
CA GLU A 28 -1.96 12.80 -8.44
C GLU A 28 -0.56 12.97 -7.84
N ASN A 29 -0.32 12.24 -6.75
CA ASN A 29 1.01 11.98 -6.28
C ASN A 29 1.68 11.16 -7.39
N THR A 30 2.26 11.87 -8.36
CA THR A 30 3.01 11.34 -9.49
C THR A 30 4.35 10.82 -8.98
N GLY A 31 4.28 9.79 -8.13
CA GLY A 31 5.39 8.89 -7.88
C GLY A 31 5.77 8.31 -9.23
N THR A 32 7.04 8.47 -9.59
CA THR A 32 7.62 8.04 -10.87
C THR A 32 7.21 6.59 -11.13
N VAL A 33 6.30 6.37 -12.08
CA VAL A 33 5.73 5.04 -12.36
C VAL A 33 6.81 4.22 -13.06
N ILE A 34 7.63 3.53 -12.27
CA ILE A 34 8.63 2.61 -12.79
C ILE A 34 7.85 1.36 -13.24
N PRO A 35 8.00 0.90 -14.49
CA PRO A 35 7.30 -0.29 -14.95
C PRO A 35 7.64 -1.49 -14.06
N ASN A 36 6.62 -2.29 -13.74
CA ASN A 36 6.70 -3.47 -12.86
C ASN A 36 7.86 -4.42 -13.23
N ASN A 37 8.19 -4.52 -14.53
CA ASN A 37 9.25 -5.38 -15.07
C ASN A 37 10.70 -4.89 -14.78
N GLN A 38 10.85 -3.66 -14.28
CA GLN A 38 12.13 -3.09 -13.91
C GLN A 38 12.39 -3.13 -12.40
N GLN A 39 11.40 -3.53 -11.60
CA GLN A 39 11.53 -3.65 -10.15
C GLN A 39 12.03 -5.05 -9.76
N ASP A 40 13.19 -5.09 -9.11
CA ASP A 40 13.77 -6.30 -8.54
C ASP A 40 13.28 -6.48 -7.09
N LEU A 41 12.22 -7.28 -6.92
CA LEU A 41 11.68 -7.62 -5.61
C LEU A 41 12.49 -8.77 -4.98
N ARG A 42 12.72 -8.66 -3.68
CA ARG A 42 13.40 -9.69 -2.90
C ARG A 42 12.45 -10.29 -1.90
N VAL A 43 12.32 -11.62 -1.94
CA VAL A 43 11.49 -12.37 -0.99
C VAL A 43 12.41 -13.08 -0.01
N MET A 44 12.29 -12.72 1.26
CA MET A 44 13.07 -13.27 2.37
C MET A 44 12.18 -13.95 3.39
N LEU A 45 12.69 -15.00 4.01
CA LEU A 45 12.06 -15.62 5.15
C LEU A 45 12.75 -15.12 6.42
N ASP A 46 12.02 -14.38 7.24
CA ASP A 46 12.48 -13.96 8.55
C ASP A 46 11.86 -14.85 9.64
N ARG A 47 12.73 -15.38 10.49
CA ARG A 47 12.38 -16.19 11.67
C ARG A 47 13.02 -15.63 12.95
N LYS A 48 13.90 -14.62 12.84
CA LYS A 48 14.64 -14.07 13.99
C LYS A 48 13.66 -13.34 14.92
N ASN A 49 13.74 -13.63 16.22
CA ASN A 49 12.95 -12.97 17.27
C ASN A 49 11.43 -13.05 17.15
N ARG A 50 10.87 -14.08 16.49
CA ARG A 50 9.42 -14.26 16.35
C ARG A 50 8.85 -15.49 17.04
N GLY A 51 9.56 -16.02 18.04
CA GLY A 51 9.09 -17.16 18.86
C GLY A 51 8.80 -18.42 18.03
N GLY A 52 9.59 -18.67 16.99
CA GLY A 52 9.42 -19.81 16.08
C GLY A 52 8.46 -19.57 14.90
N LYS A 53 7.77 -18.42 14.84
CA LYS A 53 6.90 -18.08 13.70
C LYS A 53 7.72 -17.53 12.55
N ALA A 54 7.58 -18.14 11.37
CA ALA A 54 8.16 -17.63 10.14
C ALA A 54 7.29 -16.51 9.56
N VAL A 55 7.92 -15.49 8.99
CA VAL A 55 7.26 -14.46 8.19
C VAL A 55 8.01 -14.28 6.88
N THR A 56 7.26 -14.04 5.82
CA THR A 56 7.80 -13.75 4.50
C THR A 56 7.87 -12.23 4.35
N LEU A 57 9.08 -11.70 4.22
CA LEU A 57 9.35 -10.29 3.95
C LEU A 57 9.58 -10.09 2.45
N ILE A 58 8.89 -9.14 1.84
CA ILE A 58 9.12 -8.71 0.46
C ILE A 58 9.66 -7.28 0.49
N THR A 59 10.84 -7.07 -0.08
CA THR A 59 11.51 -5.76 -0.14
C THR A 59 11.92 -5.42 -1.57
N GLY A 60 12.33 -4.17 -1.79
CA GLY A 60 12.75 -3.69 -3.12
C GLY A 60 11.60 -3.16 -3.98
N PHE A 61 10.42 -2.95 -3.39
CA PHE A 61 9.32 -2.26 -4.06
C PHE A 61 9.68 -0.78 -4.21
N ARG A 62 9.60 -0.26 -5.44
CA ARG A 62 10.00 1.11 -5.81
C ARG A 62 8.83 1.82 -6.48
N ALA A 63 7.73 1.91 -5.76
CA ALA A 63 6.49 2.52 -6.22
C ALA A 63 5.86 3.28 -5.05
N SER A 64 4.71 3.91 -5.30
CA SER A 64 4.00 4.68 -4.27
C SER A 64 3.49 3.77 -3.13
N ASP A 65 3.28 4.35 -1.94
CA ASP A 65 2.72 3.61 -0.80
C ASP A 65 1.33 3.02 -1.11
N GLN A 66 0.57 3.69 -1.98
CA GLN A 66 -0.74 3.20 -2.45
C GLN A 66 -0.60 1.89 -3.23
N GLU A 67 0.33 1.82 -4.19
CA GLU A 67 0.59 0.61 -4.96
C GLU A 67 1.17 -0.51 -4.08
N LEU A 68 2.01 -0.15 -3.10
CA LEU A 68 2.53 -1.10 -2.11
C LEU A 68 1.39 -1.73 -1.31
N GLU A 69 0.43 -0.92 -0.86
CA GLU A 69 -0.73 -1.40 -0.12
C GLU A 69 -1.66 -2.28 -0.98
N VAL A 70 -1.86 -1.92 -2.26
CA VAL A 70 -2.61 -2.73 -3.23
C VAL A 70 -1.93 -4.09 -3.44
N LEU A 71 -0.62 -4.11 -3.67
CA LEU A 71 0.16 -5.34 -3.82
C LEU A 71 0.08 -6.19 -2.54
N ALA A 72 0.27 -5.55 -1.38
CA ALA A 72 0.18 -6.24 -0.09
C ALA A 72 -1.21 -6.84 0.14
N LYS A 73 -2.28 -6.13 -0.20
CA LYS A 73 -3.66 -6.62 -0.10
C LYS A 73 -3.87 -7.81 -1.02
N MET A 74 -3.43 -7.74 -2.28
CA MET A 74 -3.51 -8.84 -3.23
C MET A 74 -2.78 -10.08 -2.73
N LEU A 75 -1.54 -9.93 -2.25
CA LEU A 75 -0.75 -11.03 -1.70
C LEU A 75 -1.41 -11.64 -0.45
N LYS A 76 -1.92 -10.82 0.48
CA LYS A 76 -2.64 -11.28 1.67
C LYS A 76 -3.89 -12.08 1.30
N THR A 77 -4.70 -11.58 0.37
CA THR A 77 -5.91 -12.29 -0.10
C THR A 77 -5.58 -13.62 -0.77
N LYS A 78 -4.53 -13.67 -1.60
CA LYS A 78 -4.10 -14.91 -2.27
C LYS A 78 -3.47 -15.93 -1.31
N CYS A 79 -2.78 -15.45 -0.27
CA CYS A 79 -2.16 -16.31 0.73
C CYS A 79 -3.13 -16.70 1.86
N GLY A 80 -4.24 -15.97 2.04
CA GLY A 80 -5.23 -16.23 3.08
C GLY A 80 -4.71 -15.93 4.49
N VAL A 81 -3.73 -15.03 4.60
CA VAL A 81 -3.02 -14.74 5.85
C VAL A 81 -2.94 -13.25 6.14
N GLY A 82 -2.72 -12.96 7.42
CA GLY A 82 -2.43 -11.61 7.88
C GLY A 82 -1.07 -11.11 7.38
N GLY A 83 -0.95 -9.79 7.29
CA GLY A 83 0.28 -9.14 6.90
C GLY A 83 0.16 -7.63 6.98
N ASN A 84 1.30 -6.94 6.91
CA ASN A 84 1.40 -5.49 6.96
C ASN A 84 2.34 -4.99 5.87
N SER A 85 2.11 -3.80 5.35
CA SER A 85 3.02 -3.09 4.45
C SER A 85 3.51 -1.83 5.15
N LYS A 86 4.83 -1.67 5.26
CA LYS A 86 5.42 -0.54 5.96
C LYS A 86 6.76 -0.17 5.32
N ASP A 87 7.03 1.12 5.15
CA ASP A 87 8.33 1.65 4.73
C ASP A 87 8.86 1.03 3.40
N GLY A 88 7.97 0.72 2.45
CA GLY A 88 8.36 0.07 1.18
C GLY A 88 8.60 -1.44 1.26
N GLU A 89 8.22 -2.08 2.38
CA GLU A 89 8.33 -3.52 2.61
C GLU A 89 6.97 -4.13 2.91
N ILE A 90 6.78 -5.39 2.50
CA ILE A 90 5.56 -6.16 2.77
C ILE A 90 5.92 -7.35 3.65
N ILE A 91 5.24 -7.46 4.78
CA ILE A 91 5.40 -8.53 5.75
C ILE A 91 4.16 -9.42 5.67
N ILE A 92 4.35 -10.70 5.36
CA ILE A 92 3.31 -11.72 5.30
C ILE A 92 3.59 -12.76 6.38
N GLN A 93 2.56 -13.11 7.16
CA GLN A 93 2.71 -14.15 8.19
C GLN A 93 2.77 -15.54 7.56
N GLY A 94 3.73 -16.36 7.97
CA GLY A 94 3.94 -17.72 7.48
C GLY A 94 5.05 -17.83 6.42
N ASP A 95 5.30 -19.07 6.02
CA ASP A 95 6.24 -19.41 4.94
C ASP A 95 5.46 -19.56 3.63
N PHE A 96 5.33 -18.44 2.91
CA PHE A 96 4.66 -18.39 1.62
C PHE A 96 5.61 -17.99 0.50
N ARG A 97 6.92 -18.17 0.71
CA ARG A 97 7.97 -17.74 -0.23
C ARG A 97 7.68 -18.20 -1.66
N ASP A 98 7.33 -19.48 -1.84
CA ASP A 98 7.18 -20.10 -3.15
C ASP A 98 5.89 -19.61 -3.84
N LYS A 99 4.81 -19.44 -3.06
CA LYS A 99 3.53 -18.89 -3.53
C LYS A 99 3.66 -17.42 -3.92
N VAL A 100 4.31 -16.62 -3.07
CA VAL A 100 4.54 -15.19 -3.28
C VAL A 100 5.44 -14.98 -4.51
N MET A 101 6.50 -15.77 -4.67
CA MET A 101 7.34 -15.71 -5.87
C MET A 101 6.54 -15.97 -7.14
N LEU A 102 5.68 -16.99 -7.15
CA LEU A 102 4.85 -17.32 -8.32
C LEU A 102 3.82 -16.23 -8.63
N LEU A 103 3.20 -15.65 -7.61
CA LEU A 103 2.26 -14.53 -7.78
C LEU A 103 2.96 -13.30 -8.35
N LEU A 104 4.09 -12.90 -7.77
CA LEU A 104 4.84 -11.74 -8.22
C LEU A 104 5.40 -11.94 -9.65
N GLN A 105 5.86 -13.14 -10.01
CA GLN A 105 6.25 -13.46 -11.39
C GLN A 105 5.07 -13.38 -12.35
N LYS A 106 3.88 -13.82 -11.93
CA LYS A 106 2.65 -13.74 -12.75
C LYS A 106 2.22 -12.30 -13.01
N GLU A 107 2.43 -11.41 -12.05
CA GLU A 107 2.22 -9.97 -12.19
C GLU A 107 3.33 -9.27 -13.01
N GLY A 108 4.37 -10.00 -13.43
CA GLY A 108 5.45 -9.48 -14.28
C GLY A 108 6.59 -8.81 -13.52
N TYR A 109 6.68 -9.00 -12.20
CA TYR A 109 7.82 -8.52 -11.40
C TYR A 109 9.01 -9.47 -11.49
N LYS A 110 10.22 -8.92 -11.42
CA LYS A 110 11.44 -9.73 -11.27
C LYS A 110 11.63 -10.03 -9.80
N VAL A 111 11.58 -11.31 -9.45
CA VAL A 111 11.64 -11.75 -8.05
C VAL A 111 12.88 -12.57 -7.80
N LYS A 112 13.65 -12.18 -6.78
CA LYS A 112 14.82 -12.92 -6.29
C LYS A 112 14.53 -13.44 -4.90
N LYS A 113 14.93 -14.68 -4.63
CA LYS A 113 14.88 -15.24 -3.29
C LYS A 113 16.08 -14.71 -2.53
N SER A 114 15.85 -14.15 -1.34
CA SER A 114 16.89 -13.62 -0.46
C SER A 114 16.81 -14.36 0.87
N GLY A 115 17.95 -14.72 1.45
CA GLY A 115 17.99 -15.50 2.69
C GLY A 115 18.16 -17.01 2.46
N GLY A 116 19.22 -17.56 3.06
CA GLY A 116 19.50 -18.99 3.17
C GLY A 116 19.03 -19.52 4.52
#